data_AF-A0ABD4QXE3-F1
#
_entry.id   AF-A0ABD4QXE3-F1
#
_cell.length_a   1.000
_cell.length_b   1.000
_cell.length_c   1.000
_cell.angle_alpha   90.00
_cell.angle_beta   90.00
_cell.angle_gamma   90.00
#
_symmetry.space_group_name_H-M   'P 1'
#
loop_
_entity.id
_entity.type
_entity.pdbx_description
1 polymer ?
#
loop_
_entity_poly.entity_id
_entity_poly.type
_entity_poly.pdbx_seq_one_letter_code
_entity_poly.pdbx_strand_id
1 'polypeptide(L)'
;MKGLQFQRLVLLSDSKKLANQFMFPKRLNLVTGNDNSIGKSTLVKSLFWAIGCDPKFDEEWKTHDVKTILYFKVNEKEYVVSRYVDGLYFGQKSSPLQKYTKVTGKFAMDFAKEVGFDLLLANKSGELDCPPPAYYFLPFYIDQKKSWDEPWNGFERLQQYSNFRTSLIKYFCGYLSRKHFELEEEIFEQKAAEKEATQQVERISEALSVLEEAAPEITVAVTQEELESIQVEIEVELKEFSNHQTNLFDRQSVLANEIHDLEQQHILASTSARELEEDYTFAVENVPSDSLECPLCGTEHDNSLLSRAGLLADKEGLEQQANSIKNALVEKYRQREELAQELEFVASEIERINEKYIKDDPSEEKSDTQCAFEHALYSVSQKKVNSSVLQKKEHFQLQSQKAKDNQKDIKKEQRKLLKKKDKDDLNGTARAF
;
A
#
# COMPACT_ATOMS: atom_id res chain seq x y z
N MET A 1 -1.43 -5.03 -37.96
CA MET A 1 -0.58 -3.88 -37.59
C MET A 1 -1.02 -2.65 -38.35
N LYS A 2 -0.88 -1.46 -37.74
CA LYS A 2 -1.24 -0.20 -38.39
C LYS A 2 -0.10 0.30 -39.27
N GLY A 3 -0.41 1.00 -40.36
CA GLY A 3 0.60 1.56 -41.24
C GLY A 3 1.27 2.77 -40.59
N LEU A 4 2.60 2.74 -40.45
CA LEU A 4 3.38 3.86 -39.94
C LEU A 4 4.13 4.54 -41.09
N GLN A 5 4.03 5.87 -41.19
CA GLN A 5 4.73 6.66 -42.21
C GLN A 5 5.46 7.85 -41.57
N PHE A 6 6.78 7.93 -41.73
CA PHE A 6 7.55 9.14 -41.39
C PHE A 6 7.18 10.30 -42.32
N GLN A 7 7.06 11.51 -41.78
CA GLN A 7 6.68 12.71 -42.53
C GLN A 7 7.77 13.79 -42.51
N ARG A 8 8.35 14.05 -41.34
CA ARG A 8 9.34 15.11 -41.16
C ARG A 8 10.25 14.82 -39.98
N LEU A 9 11.55 14.98 -40.17
CA LEU A 9 12.56 14.91 -39.13
C LEU A 9 13.21 16.28 -38.97
N VAL A 10 13.30 16.77 -37.74
CA VAL A 10 14.06 17.97 -37.36
C VAL A 10 15.21 17.52 -36.48
N LEU A 11 16.42 17.94 -36.82
CA LEU A 11 17.64 17.72 -36.06
C LEU A 11 18.13 19.06 -35.54
N LEU A 12 18.44 19.14 -34.26
CA LEU A 12 19.05 20.32 -33.65
C LEU A 12 20.31 19.89 -32.92
N SER A 13 21.43 20.58 -33.16
CA SER A 13 22.69 20.37 -32.45
C SER A 13 23.01 21.63 -31.67
N ASP A 14 23.01 21.53 -30.35
CA ASP A 14 23.37 22.65 -29.48
C ASP A 14 24.88 22.94 -29.60
N SER A 15 25.72 21.91 -29.66
CA SER A 15 27.18 22.08 -29.74
C SER A 15 27.63 22.70 -31.06
N LYS A 16 26.96 22.41 -32.18
CA LYS A 16 27.24 23.05 -33.48
C LYS A 16 26.44 24.33 -33.69
N LYS A 17 25.43 24.63 -32.87
CA LYS A 17 24.45 25.73 -33.08
C LYS A 17 23.77 25.67 -34.45
N LEU A 18 23.46 24.47 -34.92
CA LEU A 18 22.85 24.23 -36.23
C LEU A 18 21.57 23.41 -36.08
N ALA A 19 20.63 23.64 -36.99
CA ALA A 19 19.45 22.82 -37.14
C ALA A 19 19.19 22.50 -38.61
N ASN A 20 18.63 21.32 -38.86
CA ASN A 20 18.23 20.92 -40.20
C ASN A 20 16.89 20.18 -40.17
N GLN A 21 16.17 20.25 -41.29
CA GLN A 21 14.85 19.65 -41.47
C GLN A 21 14.84 18.82 -42.74
N PHE A 22 14.27 17.61 -42.63
CA PHE A 22 14.11 16.69 -43.74
C PHE A 22 12.64 16.27 -43.87
N MET A 23 12.10 16.36 -45.08
CA MET A 23 10.73 15.99 -45.42
C MET A 23 10.71 14.61 -46.11
N PHE A 24 9.74 13.78 -45.73
CA PHE A 24 9.55 12.44 -46.28
C PHE A 24 8.16 12.32 -46.92
N PRO A 25 8.00 12.77 -48.18
CA PRO A 25 6.75 12.60 -48.92
C PRO A 25 6.34 11.12 -49.04
N LYS A 26 5.04 10.91 -49.25
CA LYS A 26 4.46 9.58 -49.49
C LYS A 26 4.97 9.02 -50.81
N ARG A 27 6.01 8.17 -50.77
CA ARG A 27 6.54 7.26 -51.80
C ARG A 27 7.99 6.90 -51.43
N LEU A 28 8.74 6.33 -52.38
CA LEU A 28 10.18 6.11 -52.25
C LEU A 28 10.92 7.44 -52.05
N ASN A 29 11.74 7.49 -51.01
CA ASN A 29 12.62 8.62 -50.71
C ASN A 29 14.06 8.16 -50.96
N LEU A 30 14.78 8.87 -51.83
CA LEU A 30 16.17 8.55 -52.16
C LEU A 30 17.10 9.59 -51.51
N VAL A 31 17.99 9.13 -50.63
CA VAL A 31 19.01 9.97 -49.98
C VAL A 31 20.33 9.77 -50.72
N THR A 32 20.76 10.76 -51.49
CA THR A 32 22.01 10.74 -52.25
C THR A 32 23.01 11.77 -51.71
N GLY A 33 24.25 11.68 -52.20
CA GLY A 33 25.35 12.52 -51.75
C GLY A 33 26.54 12.41 -52.67
N ASN A 34 27.29 13.50 -52.81
CA ASN A 34 28.44 13.56 -53.71
C ASN A 34 29.66 12.77 -53.22
N ASP A 35 29.69 12.41 -51.93
CA ASP A 35 30.77 11.63 -51.32
C ASP A 35 30.23 10.67 -50.25
N ASN A 36 31.07 9.73 -49.82
CA ASN A 36 30.87 8.91 -48.64
C ASN A 36 30.99 9.74 -47.35
N SER A 37 30.46 9.21 -46.25
CA SER A 37 30.58 9.83 -44.92
C SER A 37 29.94 11.22 -44.73
N ILE A 38 29.17 11.73 -45.69
CA ILE A 38 28.44 13.01 -45.55
C ILE A 38 27.16 12.94 -44.68
N GLY A 39 26.96 11.87 -43.90
CA GLY A 39 25.81 11.72 -43.01
C GLY A 39 24.55 11.06 -43.59
N LYS A 40 24.62 10.44 -44.78
CA LYS A 40 23.48 9.70 -45.38
C LYS A 40 22.90 8.64 -44.45
N SER A 41 23.77 7.77 -43.93
CA SER A 41 23.38 6.70 -43.00
C SER A 41 22.93 7.28 -41.66
N THR A 42 23.55 8.38 -41.22
CA THR A 42 23.19 9.10 -40.00
C THR A 42 21.76 9.64 -40.07
N LEU A 43 21.35 10.23 -41.20
CA LEU A 43 19.98 10.70 -41.40
C LEU A 43 18.95 9.57 -41.24
N VAL A 44 19.19 8.42 -41.85
CA VAL A 44 18.30 7.26 -41.73
C VAL A 44 18.26 6.75 -40.28
N LYS A 45 19.41 6.64 -39.63
CA LYS A 45 19.52 6.24 -38.21
C LYS A 45 18.79 7.20 -37.29
N SER A 46 18.82 8.50 -37.58
CA SER A 46 18.14 9.51 -36.78
C SER A 46 16.62 9.36 -36.76
N LEU A 47 15.99 8.79 -37.81
CA LEU A 47 14.56 8.47 -37.79
C LEU A 47 14.23 7.47 -36.69
N PHE A 48 14.99 6.37 -36.63
CA PHE A 48 14.79 5.31 -35.64
C PHE A 48 15.24 5.76 -34.25
N TRP A 49 16.32 6.54 -34.16
CA TRP A 49 16.74 7.10 -32.89
C TRP A 49 15.68 8.03 -32.29
N ALA A 50 15.07 8.91 -33.09
CA ALA A 50 14.05 9.83 -32.62
C ALA A 50 12.84 9.13 -31.97
N ILE A 51 12.46 7.95 -32.46
CA ILE A 51 11.30 7.18 -31.98
C ILE A 51 11.64 6.17 -30.87
N GLY A 52 12.88 6.19 -30.36
CA GLY A 52 13.29 5.37 -29.21
C GLY A 52 13.97 4.04 -29.56
N CYS A 53 14.46 3.88 -30.79
CA CYS A 53 15.43 2.82 -31.11
C CYS A 53 16.86 3.30 -30.82
N ASP A 54 17.82 2.37 -30.76
CA ASP A 54 19.23 2.71 -30.54
C ASP A 54 20.10 2.19 -31.70
N PRO A 55 20.10 2.82 -32.89
CA PRO A 55 21.02 2.42 -33.95
C PRO A 55 22.47 2.81 -33.62
N LYS A 56 23.45 2.08 -34.18
CA LYS A 56 24.87 2.37 -33.95
C LYS A 56 25.30 3.61 -34.73
N PHE A 57 25.52 4.72 -34.04
CA PHE A 57 26.16 5.92 -34.59
C PHE A 57 27.69 5.85 -34.50
N ASP A 58 28.37 6.63 -35.33
CA ASP A 58 29.80 6.92 -35.19
C ASP A 58 30.07 7.76 -33.93
N GLU A 59 31.30 7.69 -33.41
CA GLU A 59 31.67 8.37 -32.16
C GLU A 59 31.62 9.90 -32.30
N GLU A 60 31.91 10.44 -33.49
CA GLU A 60 31.83 11.88 -33.74
C GLU A 60 30.39 12.39 -33.58
N TRP A 61 29.40 11.70 -34.19
CA TRP A 61 27.99 12.05 -34.07
C TRP A 61 27.51 12.14 -32.62
N LYS A 62 27.99 11.25 -31.74
CA LYS A 62 27.61 11.25 -30.32
C LYS A 62 28.06 12.52 -29.58
N THR A 63 29.09 13.22 -30.08
CA THR A 63 29.58 14.49 -29.50
C THR A 63 28.75 15.72 -29.91
N HIS A 64 27.83 15.57 -30.87
CA HIS A 64 27.08 16.69 -31.44
C HIS A 64 25.87 17.15 -30.63
N ASP A 65 25.62 16.58 -29.44
CA ASP A 65 24.53 16.97 -28.52
C ASP A 65 23.20 17.20 -29.24
N VAL A 66 22.74 16.15 -29.94
CA VAL A 66 21.63 16.25 -30.90
C VAL A 66 20.28 16.02 -30.24
N LYS A 67 19.33 16.90 -30.53
CA LYS A 67 17.89 16.75 -30.25
C LYS A 67 17.17 16.40 -31.55
N THR A 68 16.16 15.55 -31.45
CA THR A 68 15.31 15.18 -32.59
C THR A 68 13.86 15.55 -32.34
N ILE A 69 13.17 15.94 -33.40
CA ILE A 69 11.71 15.96 -33.45
C ILE A 69 11.27 15.23 -34.71
N LEU A 70 10.52 14.15 -34.56
CA LEU A 70 9.99 13.35 -35.64
C LEU A 70 8.47 13.46 -35.68
N TYR A 71 7.96 13.82 -36.85
CA TYR A 71 6.56 13.84 -37.20
C TYR A 71 6.26 12.62 -38.06
N PHE A 72 5.24 11.87 -37.69
CA PHE A 72 4.86 10.65 -38.38
C PHE A 72 3.35 10.42 -38.32
N LYS A 73 2.84 9.59 -39.22
CA LYS A 73 1.45 9.13 -39.24
C LYS A 73 1.37 7.68 -38.83
N VAL A 74 0.35 7.35 -38.04
CA VAL A 74 -0.11 5.98 -37.82
C VAL A 74 -1.54 5.90 -38.36
N ASN A 75 -1.71 5.20 -39.49
CA ASN A 75 -2.88 5.30 -40.36
C ASN A 75 -3.17 6.79 -40.70
N GLU A 76 -4.28 7.33 -40.21
CA GLU A 76 -4.71 8.72 -40.50
C GLU A 76 -4.31 9.73 -39.42
N LYS A 77 -3.82 9.25 -38.27
CA LYS A 77 -3.51 10.09 -37.11
C LYS A 77 -2.07 10.60 -37.15
N GLU A 78 -1.87 11.88 -36.88
CA GLU A 78 -0.55 12.53 -36.82
C GLU A 78 0.02 12.52 -35.41
N TYR A 79 1.26 12.05 -35.28
CA TYR A 79 1.99 11.96 -34.02
C TYR A 79 3.29 12.76 -34.11
N VAL A 80 3.76 13.17 -32.94
CA VAL A 80 5.05 13.80 -32.74
C VAL A 80 5.80 13.04 -31.66
N VAL A 81 7.07 12.75 -31.91
CA VAL A 81 8.02 12.33 -30.88
C VAL A 81 9.21 13.27 -30.90
N SER A 82 9.60 13.78 -29.74
CA SER A 82 10.83 14.54 -29.54
C SER A 82 11.73 13.74 -28.60
N ARG A 83 13.01 13.59 -28.92
CA ARG A 83 13.97 12.89 -28.07
C ARG A 83 15.22 13.72 -27.83
N TYR A 84 15.67 13.71 -26.59
CA TYR A 84 16.98 14.21 -26.16
C TYR A 84 17.59 13.23 -25.16
N VAL A 85 18.76 12.68 -25.49
CA VAL A 85 19.38 11.58 -24.73
C VAL A 85 18.37 10.43 -24.55
N ASP A 86 17.92 10.16 -23.33
CA ASP A 86 16.92 9.12 -23.02
C ASP A 86 15.52 9.69 -22.77
N GLY A 87 15.38 11.02 -22.66
CA GLY A 87 14.11 11.69 -22.42
C GLY A 87 13.31 11.85 -23.71
N LEU A 88 12.00 11.56 -23.64
CA LEU A 88 11.08 11.66 -24.78
C LEU A 88 9.86 12.51 -24.45
N TYR A 89 9.34 13.20 -25.45
CA TYR A 89 7.98 13.72 -25.48
C TYR A 89 7.24 13.04 -26.62
N PHE A 90 6.09 12.42 -26.36
CA PHE A 90 5.33 11.68 -27.37
C PHE A 90 3.83 11.91 -27.21
N GLY A 91 3.12 12.00 -28.34
CA GLY A 91 1.67 12.14 -28.37
C GLY A 91 1.14 12.47 -29.76
N GLN A 92 -0.18 12.59 -29.85
CA GLN A 92 -0.83 13.11 -31.07
C GLN A 92 -0.49 14.58 -31.24
N LYS A 93 -0.24 15.02 -32.48
CA LYS A 93 0.19 16.38 -32.81
C LYS A 93 -0.79 17.47 -32.33
N SER A 94 -2.08 17.15 -32.26
CA SER A 94 -3.16 18.05 -31.83
C SER A 94 -3.40 18.05 -30.31
N SER A 95 -2.56 17.35 -29.52
CA SER A 95 -2.72 17.19 -28.08
C SER A 95 -1.42 17.51 -27.33
N PRO A 96 -1.49 17.82 -26.02
CA PRO A 96 -0.29 17.93 -25.20
C PRO A 96 0.56 16.66 -25.28
N LEU A 97 1.87 16.82 -25.48
CA LEU A 97 2.80 15.69 -25.51
C LEU A 97 3.10 15.21 -24.09
N GLN A 98 3.05 13.90 -23.88
CA GLN A 98 3.41 13.29 -22.61
C GLN A 98 4.94 13.15 -22.51
N LYS A 99 5.49 13.44 -21.34
CA LYS A 99 6.92 13.29 -21.04
C LYS A 99 7.24 11.88 -20.55
N TYR A 100 8.36 11.33 -21.00
CA TYR A 100 8.91 10.04 -20.61
C TYR A 100 10.40 10.18 -20.30
N THR A 101 10.90 9.39 -19.34
CA THR A 101 12.31 9.42 -18.89
C THR A 101 13.18 8.36 -19.56
N LYS A 102 12.57 7.35 -20.19
CA LYS A 102 13.26 6.24 -20.86
C LYS A 102 12.38 5.65 -21.96
N VAL A 103 13.00 4.90 -22.88
CA VAL A 103 12.32 4.22 -24.00
C VAL A 103 11.57 2.94 -23.61
N THR A 104 11.78 2.43 -22.40
CA THR A 104 11.11 1.21 -21.89
C THR A 104 9.93 1.56 -20.98
N GLY A 105 9.12 0.56 -20.61
CA GLY A 105 7.98 0.75 -19.72
C GLY A 105 6.87 1.58 -20.36
N LYS A 106 6.46 2.69 -19.73
CA LYS A 106 5.27 3.46 -20.16
C LYS A 106 5.36 3.97 -21.60
N PHE A 107 6.51 4.46 -22.05
CA PHE A 107 6.67 4.90 -23.44
C PHE A 107 6.48 3.74 -24.43
N ALA A 108 7.08 2.58 -24.15
CA ALA A 108 6.92 1.40 -24.98
C ALA A 108 5.46 0.96 -25.08
N MET A 109 4.73 0.93 -23.95
CA MET A 109 3.30 0.58 -23.91
C MET A 109 2.43 1.59 -24.68
N ASP A 110 2.64 2.89 -24.46
CA ASP A 110 1.87 3.93 -25.14
C ASP A 110 2.15 3.90 -26.65
N PHE A 111 3.40 3.77 -27.07
CA PHE A 111 3.77 3.61 -28.48
C PHE A 111 3.13 2.35 -29.09
N ALA A 112 3.28 1.20 -28.43
CA ALA A 112 2.76 -0.09 -28.87
C ALA A 112 1.25 -0.06 -29.10
N LYS A 113 0.50 0.55 -28.18
CA LYS A 113 -0.94 0.77 -28.31
C LYS A 113 -1.28 1.60 -29.55
N GLU A 114 -0.54 2.67 -29.80
CA GLU A 114 -0.79 3.54 -30.95
C GLU A 114 -0.51 2.82 -32.27
N VAL A 115 0.58 2.05 -32.39
CA VAL A 115 0.92 1.30 -33.62
C VAL A 115 0.22 -0.05 -33.77
N GLY A 116 -0.42 -0.55 -32.71
CA GLY A 116 -1.04 -1.88 -32.68
C GLY A 116 0.02 -2.99 -32.69
N PHE A 117 0.96 -2.92 -31.75
CA PHE A 117 2.02 -3.88 -31.52
C PHE A 117 1.79 -4.59 -30.19
N ASP A 118 1.22 -5.78 -30.24
CA ASP A 118 0.75 -6.53 -29.07
C ASP A 118 1.77 -7.57 -28.56
N LEU A 119 3.01 -7.53 -29.06
CA LEU A 119 4.06 -8.48 -28.67
C LEU A 119 4.47 -8.25 -27.21
N LEU A 120 4.53 -9.33 -26.44
CA LEU A 120 5.16 -9.36 -25.12
C LEU A 120 6.40 -10.26 -25.15
N LEU A 121 7.40 -9.92 -24.35
CA LEU A 121 8.63 -10.71 -24.22
C LEU A 121 9.00 -10.88 -22.76
N ALA A 122 9.44 -12.08 -22.39
CA ALA A 122 9.96 -12.35 -21.05
C ALA A 122 11.32 -11.68 -20.84
N ASN A 123 11.41 -10.80 -19.85
CA ASN A 123 12.63 -10.13 -19.43
C ASN A 123 13.57 -11.09 -18.68
N LYS A 124 14.75 -10.60 -18.26
CA LYS A 124 15.73 -11.41 -17.52
C LYS A 124 15.25 -11.86 -16.13
N SER A 125 14.30 -11.13 -15.54
CA SER A 125 13.64 -11.50 -14.28
C SER A 125 12.57 -12.57 -14.49
N GLY A 126 12.22 -12.88 -15.74
CA GLY A 126 11.19 -13.83 -16.13
C GLY A 126 9.79 -13.23 -16.27
N GLU A 127 9.63 -11.92 -16.03
CA GLU A 127 8.37 -11.19 -16.17
C GLU A 127 8.09 -10.84 -17.64
N LEU A 128 6.82 -10.81 -18.02
CA LEU A 128 6.41 -10.41 -19.37
C LEU A 128 6.37 -8.87 -19.46
N ASP A 129 7.11 -8.33 -20.43
CA ASP A 129 7.18 -6.88 -20.68
C ASP A 129 6.83 -6.53 -22.12
N CYS A 130 6.25 -5.34 -22.29
CA CYS A 130 6.11 -4.71 -23.60
C CYS A 130 7.49 -4.23 -24.09
N PRO A 131 8.01 -4.74 -25.23
CA PRO A 131 9.31 -4.36 -25.74
C PRO A 131 9.32 -2.94 -26.32
N PRO A 132 10.47 -2.23 -26.27
CA PRO A 132 10.60 -0.88 -26.81
C PRO A 132 10.50 -0.86 -28.34
N PRO A 133 10.34 0.33 -28.96
CA PRO A 133 10.12 0.47 -30.40
C PRO A 133 11.16 -0.19 -31.30
N ALA A 134 12.38 -0.40 -30.80
CA ALA A 134 13.41 -1.16 -31.51
C ALA A 134 12.89 -2.52 -32.04
N TYR A 135 12.11 -3.26 -31.25
CA TYR A 135 11.59 -4.57 -31.65
C TYR A 135 10.52 -4.46 -32.73
N TYR A 136 9.73 -3.39 -32.72
CA TYR A 136 8.76 -3.10 -33.78
C TYR A 136 9.45 -2.84 -35.13
N PHE A 137 10.58 -2.12 -35.13
CA PHE A 137 11.26 -1.73 -36.37
C PHE A 137 12.28 -2.75 -36.90
N LEU A 138 12.65 -3.75 -36.11
CA LEU A 138 13.63 -4.78 -36.50
C LEU A 138 13.36 -5.46 -37.86
N PRO A 139 12.12 -5.87 -38.21
CA PRO A 139 11.85 -6.46 -39.53
C PRO A 139 11.96 -5.47 -40.69
N PHE A 140 11.88 -4.16 -40.43
CA PHE A 140 11.73 -3.12 -41.44
C PHE A 140 12.98 -2.25 -41.60
N TYR A 141 14.05 -2.56 -40.87
CA TYR A 141 15.30 -1.82 -40.90
C TYR A 141 16.51 -2.74 -41.09
N ILE A 142 17.30 -2.42 -42.11
CA ILE A 142 18.56 -3.12 -42.42
C ILE A 142 19.69 -2.09 -42.27
N ASP A 143 20.53 -2.28 -41.26
CA ASP A 143 21.74 -1.47 -41.06
C ASP A 143 22.87 -1.97 -41.99
N GLN A 144 23.60 -1.02 -42.57
CA GLN A 144 24.67 -1.30 -43.52
C GLN A 144 25.84 -2.10 -42.92
N LYS A 145 26.07 -2.05 -41.60
CA LYS A 145 27.17 -2.77 -40.96
C LYS A 145 26.68 -4.00 -40.22
N LYS A 146 25.69 -3.86 -39.34
CA LYS A 146 25.28 -4.94 -38.43
C LYS A 146 24.37 -5.98 -39.07
N SER A 147 23.44 -5.57 -39.94
CA SER A 147 22.38 -6.46 -40.42
C SER A 147 22.85 -7.47 -41.46
N TRP A 148 24.03 -7.27 -42.07
CA TRP A 148 24.63 -8.22 -43.01
C TRP A 148 25.34 -9.38 -42.31
N ASP A 149 25.91 -9.14 -41.12
CA ASP A 149 26.60 -10.18 -40.34
C ASP A 149 25.61 -11.01 -39.51
N GLU A 150 24.62 -10.35 -38.90
CA GLU A 150 23.59 -11.01 -38.09
C GLU A 150 22.20 -10.41 -38.38
N PRO A 151 21.30 -11.16 -39.04
CA PRO A 151 19.92 -10.73 -39.24
C PRO A 151 19.25 -10.40 -37.91
N TRP A 152 18.34 -9.41 -37.92
CA TRP A 152 17.60 -8.96 -36.73
C TRP A 152 18.49 -8.33 -35.63
N ASN A 153 19.65 -7.78 -35.99
CA ASN A 153 20.58 -7.08 -35.09
C ASN A 153 20.82 -5.61 -35.48
N GLY A 154 19.81 -4.94 -36.03
CA GLY A 154 19.92 -3.55 -36.54
C GLY A 154 20.08 -2.48 -35.46
N PHE A 155 19.76 -2.79 -34.21
CA PHE A 155 19.81 -1.86 -33.07
C PHE A 155 20.69 -2.39 -31.94
N GLU A 156 21.14 -1.49 -31.08
CA GLU A 156 21.86 -1.80 -29.84
C GLU A 156 20.88 -2.13 -28.71
N ARG A 157 21.40 -2.71 -27.62
CA ARG A 157 20.64 -3.01 -26.39
C ARG A 157 19.46 -3.99 -26.57
N LEU A 158 19.50 -4.84 -27.60
CA LEU A 158 18.50 -5.90 -27.81
C LEU A 158 18.62 -7.07 -26.83
N GLN A 159 19.70 -7.11 -26.03
CA GLN A 159 20.04 -8.20 -25.09
C GLN A 159 19.23 -8.17 -23.79
N GLN A 160 18.26 -7.25 -23.68
CA GLN A 160 17.33 -7.20 -22.54
C GLN A 160 16.35 -8.37 -22.51
N TYR A 161 16.07 -8.99 -23.67
CA TYR A 161 15.25 -10.20 -23.79
C TYR A 161 16.09 -11.35 -24.36
N SER A 162 16.00 -12.52 -23.74
CA SER A 162 16.65 -13.73 -24.26
C SER A 162 15.77 -14.35 -25.36
N ASN A 163 16.39 -14.89 -26.41
CA ASN A 163 15.71 -15.66 -27.47
C ASN A 163 14.51 -14.97 -28.14
N PHE A 164 14.45 -13.63 -28.12
CA PHE A 164 13.30 -12.86 -28.61
C PHE A 164 12.99 -13.08 -30.10
N ARG A 165 13.99 -13.41 -30.91
CA ARG A 165 13.88 -13.51 -32.39
C ARG A 165 12.77 -14.46 -32.83
N THR A 166 12.66 -15.62 -32.17
CA THR A 166 11.64 -16.61 -32.53
C THR A 166 10.23 -16.07 -32.30
N SER A 167 9.97 -15.47 -31.14
CA SER A 167 8.66 -14.88 -30.82
C SER A 167 8.37 -13.69 -31.73
N LEU A 168 9.36 -12.84 -31.98
CA LEU A 168 9.27 -11.69 -32.87
C LEU A 168 8.88 -12.10 -34.30
N ILE A 169 9.62 -13.05 -34.89
CA ILE A 169 9.36 -13.55 -36.25
C ILE A 169 7.96 -14.16 -36.32
N LYS A 170 7.59 -15.01 -35.37
CA LYS A 170 6.27 -15.64 -35.34
C LYS A 170 5.16 -14.58 -35.23
N TYR A 171 5.35 -13.52 -34.45
CA TYR A 171 4.39 -12.43 -34.36
C TYR A 171 4.21 -11.71 -35.70
N PHE A 172 5.31 -11.26 -36.33
CA PHE A 172 5.24 -10.53 -37.60
C PHE A 172 4.71 -11.40 -38.76
N CYS A 173 4.97 -12.71 -38.72
CA CYS A 173 4.40 -13.68 -39.66
C CYS A 173 2.95 -14.08 -39.34
N GLY A 174 2.33 -13.56 -38.28
CA GLY A 174 0.94 -13.86 -37.91
C GLY A 174 0.71 -15.19 -37.16
N TYR A 175 1.77 -15.91 -36.79
CA TYR A 175 1.68 -17.10 -35.95
C TYR A 175 1.42 -16.79 -34.47
N LEU A 176 1.63 -15.56 -34.00
CA LEU A 176 1.23 -15.14 -32.66
C LEU A 176 0.25 -13.98 -32.80
N SER A 177 -0.98 -14.19 -32.37
CA SER A 177 -2.01 -13.15 -32.33
C SER A 177 -1.99 -12.40 -31.01
N ARG A 178 -2.71 -11.28 -30.91
CA ARG A 178 -2.91 -10.59 -29.62
C ARG A 178 -3.41 -11.52 -28.52
N LYS A 179 -4.40 -12.37 -28.85
CA LYS A 179 -4.96 -13.35 -27.91
C LYS A 179 -3.93 -14.36 -27.40
N HIS A 180 -2.85 -14.62 -28.15
CA HIS A 180 -1.76 -15.46 -27.66
C HIS A 180 -1.08 -14.84 -26.42
N PHE A 181 -0.82 -13.53 -26.45
CA PHE A 181 -0.14 -12.82 -25.37
C PHE A 181 -1.06 -12.56 -24.17
N GLU A 182 -2.35 -12.33 -24.41
CA GLU A 182 -3.37 -12.29 -23.34
C GLU A 182 -3.35 -13.60 -22.53
N LEU A 183 -3.33 -14.75 -23.22
CA LEU A 183 -3.20 -16.05 -22.54
C LEU A 183 -1.80 -16.29 -21.93
N GLU A 184 -0.73 -15.70 -22.47
CA GLU A 184 0.61 -15.78 -21.83
C GLU A 184 0.66 -15.02 -20.51
N GLU A 185 0.03 -13.84 -20.44
CA GLU A 185 -0.12 -13.08 -19.19
C GLU A 185 -0.91 -13.89 -18.15
N GLU A 186 -2.04 -14.48 -18.52
CA GLU A 186 -2.80 -15.35 -17.60
C GLU A 186 -1.97 -16.54 -17.11
N ILE A 187 -1.18 -17.19 -17.98
CA ILE A 187 -0.26 -18.26 -17.58
C ILE A 187 0.78 -17.74 -16.58
N PHE A 188 1.30 -16.52 -16.78
CA PHE A 188 2.27 -15.91 -15.90
C PHE A 188 1.68 -15.63 -14.51
N GLU A 189 0.47 -15.09 -14.44
CA GLU A 189 -0.26 -14.88 -13.18
C GLU A 189 -0.50 -16.20 -12.44
N GLN A 190 -0.93 -17.25 -13.15
CA GLN A 190 -1.13 -18.57 -12.53
C GLN A 190 0.19 -19.18 -12.03
N LYS A 191 1.33 -18.93 -12.70
CA LYS A 191 2.65 -19.36 -12.21
C LYS A 191 3.06 -18.62 -10.94
N ALA A 192 2.76 -17.32 -10.85
CA ALA A 192 3.04 -16.53 -9.65
C ALA A 192 2.23 -17.06 -8.46
N ALA A 193 0.92 -17.31 -8.66
CA ALA A 193 0.04 -17.89 -7.65
C ALA A 193 0.50 -19.30 -7.22
N GLU A 194 0.91 -20.15 -8.16
CA GLU A 194 1.48 -21.48 -7.85
C GLU A 194 2.73 -21.36 -6.98
N LYS A 195 3.65 -20.46 -7.33
CA LYS A 195 4.90 -20.26 -6.61
C LYS A 195 4.65 -19.77 -5.18
N GLU A 196 3.75 -18.80 -5.01
CA GLU A 196 3.39 -18.28 -3.70
C GLU A 196 2.77 -19.36 -2.80
N ALA A 197 1.77 -20.09 -3.32
CA ALA A 197 1.13 -21.18 -2.59
C ALA A 197 2.14 -22.28 -2.18
N THR A 198 3.06 -22.63 -3.08
CA THR A 198 4.11 -23.62 -2.80
C THR A 198 5.06 -23.14 -1.69
N GLN A 199 5.44 -21.86 -1.71
CA GLN A 199 6.29 -21.28 -0.65
C GLN A 199 5.58 -21.29 0.72
N GLN A 200 4.26 -21.07 0.77
CA GLN A 200 3.51 -21.17 2.03
C GLN A 200 3.46 -22.61 2.54
N VAL A 201 3.31 -23.60 1.65
CA VAL A 201 3.35 -25.02 2.02
C VAL A 201 4.72 -25.41 2.59
N GLU A 202 5.81 -24.94 2.00
CA GLU A 202 7.18 -25.17 2.50
C GLU A 202 7.35 -24.59 3.90
N ARG A 203 7.00 -23.30 4.10
CA ARG A 203 7.08 -22.64 5.41
C ARG A 203 6.27 -23.35 6.50
N ILE A 204 5.05 -23.77 6.19
CA ILE A 204 4.22 -24.51 7.14
C ILE A 204 4.85 -25.88 7.46
N SER A 205 5.45 -26.55 6.47
CA SER A 205 6.10 -27.84 6.67
C SER A 205 7.35 -27.72 7.55
N GLU A 206 8.16 -26.69 7.35
CA GLU A 206 9.32 -26.38 8.20
C GLU A 206 8.89 -26.04 9.64
N ALA A 207 7.80 -25.27 9.81
CA ALA A 207 7.28 -24.95 11.14
C ALA A 207 6.77 -26.20 11.87
N LEU A 208 6.09 -27.11 11.16
CA LEU A 208 5.63 -28.38 11.73
C LEU A 208 6.79 -29.27 12.16
N SER A 209 7.88 -29.37 11.38
CA SER A 209 9.04 -30.18 11.79
C SER A 209 9.71 -29.63 13.05
N VAL A 210 9.81 -28.31 13.20
CA VAL A 210 10.35 -27.69 14.43
C VAL A 210 9.46 -27.99 15.64
N LEU A 211 8.13 -27.97 15.47
CA LEU A 211 7.19 -28.31 16.55
C LEU A 211 7.26 -29.79 16.95
N GLU A 212 7.53 -30.70 16.01
CA GLU A 212 7.74 -32.12 16.28
C GLU A 212 9.05 -32.36 17.03
N GLU A 213 10.13 -31.64 16.70
CA GLU A 213 11.43 -31.73 17.38
C GLU A 213 11.41 -31.17 18.82
N ALA A 214 10.51 -30.21 19.11
CA ALA A 214 10.40 -29.54 20.41
C ALA A 214 9.42 -30.22 21.39
N ALA A 215 8.77 -31.32 21.01
CA ALA A 215 7.73 -31.95 21.83
C ALA A 215 8.33 -32.78 22.98
N PRO A 216 7.91 -32.60 24.24
CA PRO A 216 8.37 -33.42 25.36
C PRO A 216 7.84 -34.87 25.28
N GLU A 217 8.67 -35.84 25.69
CA GLU A 217 8.40 -37.30 25.57
C GLU A 217 7.26 -37.84 26.48
N ILE A 218 6.67 -37.03 27.35
CA ILE A 218 5.70 -37.51 28.34
C ILE A 218 4.27 -37.27 27.86
N THR A 219 3.58 -38.36 27.54
CA THR A 219 2.13 -38.38 27.27
C THR A 219 1.39 -38.60 28.59
N VAL A 220 0.86 -37.53 29.19
CA VAL A 220 -0.05 -37.66 30.33
C VAL A 220 -1.44 -38.02 29.81
N ALA A 221 -2.03 -39.10 30.33
CA ALA A 221 -3.39 -39.52 30.04
C ALA A 221 -4.38 -38.76 30.95
N VAL A 222 -4.70 -37.51 30.61
CA VAL A 222 -5.86 -36.80 31.20
C VAL A 222 -7.02 -36.87 30.20
N THR A 223 -8.22 -37.21 30.68
CA THR A 223 -9.42 -37.26 29.84
C THR A 223 -10.03 -35.87 29.67
N GLN A 224 -10.59 -35.60 28.49
CA GLN A 224 -11.19 -34.30 28.12
C GLN A 224 -12.27 -33.83 29.12
N GLU A 225 -13.02 -34.76 29.70
CA GLU A 225 -14.19 -34.50 30.54
C GLU A 225 -13.81 -33.95 31.93
N GLU A 226 -12.71 -34.42 32.52
CA GLU A 226 -12.22 -33.93 33.81
C GLU A 226 -11.71 -32.48 33.69
N LEU A 227 -11.09 -32.13 32.57
CA LEU A 227 -10.57 -30.78 32.30
C LEU A 227 -11.69 -29.76 32.03
N GLU A 228 -12.74 -30.17 31.32
CA GLU A 228 -13.92 -29.33 31.06
C GLU A 228 -14.66 -28.98 32.35
N SER A 229 -14.72 -29.90 33.33
CA SER A 229 -15.35 -29.64 34.62
C SER A 229 -14.62 -28.56 35.45
N ILE A 230 -13.29 -28.61 35.48
CA ILE A 230 -12.43 -27.64 36.17
C ILE A 230 -12.48 -26.28 35.47
N GLN A 231 -12.53 -26.26 34.13
CA GLN A 231 -12.66 -25.02 33.36
C GLN A 231 -13.98 -24.30 33.67
N VAL A 232 -15.10 -25.04 33.73
CA VAL A 232 -16.42 -24.45 34.02
C VAL A 232 -16.46 -23.86 35.43
N GLU A 233 -15.88 -24.53 36.41
CA GLU A 233 -15.81 -24.03 37.80
C GLU A 233 -15.06 -22.69 37.88
N ILE A 234 -13.87 -22.61 37.24
CA ILE A 234 -13.05 -21.40 37.20
C ILE A 234 -13.75 -20.27 36.42
N GLU A 235 -14.38 -20.58 35.28
CA GLU A 235 -15.09 -19.58 34.47
C GLU A 235 -16.28 -18.97 35.21
N VAL A 236 -16.99 -19.76 36.02
CA VAL A 236 -18.11 -19.27 36.83
C VAL A 236 -17.61 -18.34 37.95
N GLU A 237 -16.62 -18.78 38.74
CA GLU A 237 -16.10 -17.98 39.85
C GLU A 237 -15.45 -16.67 39.39
N LEU A 238 -14.58 -16.71 38.37
CA LEU A 238 -13.93 -15.49 37.86
C LEU A 238 -14.92 -14.50 37.24
N LYS A 239 -15.98 -15.01 36.61
CA LYS A 239 -17.03 -14.15 36.03
C LYS A 239 -17.82 -13.42 37.09
N GLU A 240 -18.10 -14.06 38.24
CA GLU A 240 -18.77 -13.40 39.36
C GLU A 240 -17.93 -12.26 39.92
N PHE A 241 -16.64 -12.50 40.19
CA PHE A 241 -15.74 -11.46 40.69
C PHE A 241 -15.49 -10.34 39.67
N SER A 242 -15.37 -10.66 38.38
CA SER A 242 -15.21 -9.65 37.32
C SER A 242 -16.44 -8.76 37.17
N ASN A 243 -17.64 -9.33 37.24
CA ASN A 243 -18.89 -8.55 37.23
C ASN A 243 -19.00 -7.66 38.48
N HIS A 244 -18.61 -8.18 39.64
CA HIS A 244 -18.63 -7.42 40.88
C HIS A 244 -17.66 -6.23 40.82
N GLN A 245 -16.44 -6.46 40.34
CA GLN A 245 -15.43 -5.42 40.14
C GLN A 245 -15.92 -4.32 39.18
N THR A 246 -16.58 -4.70 38.07
CA THR A 246 -17.15 -3.74 37.11
C THR A 246 -18.18 -2.84 37.76
N ASN A 247 -19.09 -3.40 38.57
CA ASN A 247 -20.10 -2.62 39.29
C ASN A 247 -19.46 -1.62 40.28
N LEU A 248 -18.41 -2.04 40.98
CA LEU A 248 -17.68 -1.16 41.90
C LEU A 248 -17.00 0.01 41.17
N PHE A 249 -16.40 -0.24 39.99
CA PHE A 249 -15.82 0.83 39.16
C PHE A 249 -16.87 1.82 38.64
N ASP A 250 -18.05 1.33 38.23
CA ASP A 250 -19.15 2.21 37.82
C ASP A 250 -19.59 3.12 38.98
N ARG A 251 -19.75 2.56 40.19
CA ARG A 251 -20.06 3.33 41.40
C ARG A 251 -18.96 4.34 41.74
N GLN A 252 -17.69 3.96 41.55
CA GLN A 252 -16.55 4.85 41.78
C GLN A 252 -16.57 6.04 40.82
N SER A 253 -16.88 5.80 39.55
CA SER A 253 -16.97 6.86 38.53
C SER A 253 -18.10 7.84 38.84
N VAL A 254 -19.29 7.34 39.18
CA VAL A 254 -20.43 8.19 39.59
C VAL A 254 -20.06 9.04 40.80
N LEU A 255 -19.48 8.44 41.82
CA LEU A 255 -19.10 9.15 43.05
C LEU A 255 -18.01 10.20 42.81
N ALA A 256 -17.04 9.91 41.94
CA ALA A 256 -16.00 10.86 41.56
C ALA A 256 -16.57 12.10 40.86
N ASN A 257 -17.55 11.92 39.96
CA ASN A 257 -18.24 13.02 39.29
C ASN A 257 -19.04 13.87 40.29
N GLU A 258 -19.80 13.24 41.19
CA GLU A 258 -20.56 13.95 42.23
C GLU A 258 -19.66 14.78 43.15
N ILE A 259 -18.50 14.23 43.54
CA ILE A 259 -17.49 14.96 44.33
C ILE A 259 -16.98 16.16 43.53
N HIS A 260 -16.62 15.96 42.26
CA HIS A 260 -16.11 17.04 41.41
C HIS A 260 -17.13 18.17 41.26
N ASP A 261 -18.39 17.85 40.98
CA ASP A 261 -19.46 18.84 40.84
C ASP A 261 -19.66 19.65 42.13
N LEU A 262 -19.64 18.98 43.29
CA LEU A 262 -19.74 19.65 44.59
C LEU A 262 -18.52 20.51 44.89
N GLU A 263 -17.31 20.07 44.54
CA GLU A 263 -16.09 20.87 44.66
C GLU A 263 -16.17 22.14 43.81
N GLN A 264 -16.62 22.04 42.56
CA GLN A 264 -16.78 23.20 41.68
C GLN A 264 -17.84 24.17 42.22
N GLN A 265 -18.98 23.66 42.69
CA GLN A 265 -20.01 24.50 43.32
C GLN A 265 -19.49 25.20 44.58
N HIS A 266 -18.68 24.51 45.40
CA HIS A 266 -18.06 25.11 46.58
C HIS A 266 -17.09 26.23 46.20
N ILE A 267 -16.24 26.01 45.18
CA ILE A 267 -15.28 27.01 44.69
C ILE A 267 -16.04 28.23 44.16
N LEU A 268 -17.08 28.03 43.35
CA LEU A 268 -17.88 29.11 42.81
C LEU A 268 -18.56 29.92 43.92
N ALA A 269 -19.25 29.26 44.85
CA ALA A 269 -19.90 29.94 45.98
C ALA A 269 -18.90 30.73 46.85
N SER A 270 -17.74 30.12 47.16
CA SER A 270 -16.69 30.75 47.97
C SER A 270 -16.02 31.93 47.23
N THR A 271 -15.82 31.81 45.92
CA THR A 271 -15.21 32.87 45.10
C THR A 271 -16.17 34.03 44.94
N SER A 272 -17.45 33.77 44.63
CA SER A 272 -18.47 34.81 44.54
C SER A 272 -18.69 35.52 45.87
N ALA A 273 -18.63 34.81 47.01
CA ALA A 273 -18.66 35.44 48.32
C ALA A 273 -17.46 36.38 48.54
N ARG A 274 -16.27 35.99 48.09
CA ARG A 274 -15.06 36.84 48.15
C ARG A 274 -15.16 38.05 47.22
N GLU A 275 -15.66 37.88 46.00
CA GLU A 275 -15.86 38.98 45.05
C GLU A 275 -16.87 40.00 45.58
N LEU A 276 -17.98 39.56 46.18
CA LEU A 276 -18.93 40.46 46.84
C LEU A 276 -18.30 41.24 48.01
N GLU A 277 -17.37 40.63 48.75
CA GLU A 277 -16.62 41.33 49.80
C GLU A 277 -15.71 42.42 49.21
N GLU A 278 -15.03 42.11 48.10
CA GLU A 278 -14.17 43.06 47.39
C GLU A 278 -15.00 44.20 46.77
N ASP A 279 -16.15 43.89 46.18
CA ASP A 279 -17.10 44.86 45.64
C ASP A 279 -17.66 45.77 46.74
N TYR A 280 -18.04 45.20 47.90
CA TYR A 280 -18.45 45.98 49.05
C TYR A 280 -17.32 46.92 49.54
N THR A 281 -16.10 46.40 49.65
CA THR A 281 -14.93 47.18 50.07
C THR A 281 -14.66 48.32 49.10
N PHE A 282 -14.70 48.05 47.79
CA PHE A 282 -14.53 49.07 46.76
C PHE A 282 -15.62 50.13 46.82
N ALA A 283 -16.89 49.71 46.91
CA ALA A 283 -18.05 50.58 46.99
C ALA A 283 -18.01 51.53 48.20
N VAL A 284 -17.45 51.07 49.33
CA VAL A 284 -17.30 51.87 50.55
C VAL A 284 -16.08 52.79 50.50
N GLU A 285 -14.92 52.27 50.13
CA GLU A 285 -13.64 52.98 50.29
C GLU A 285 -13.31 53.92 49.11
N ASN A 286 -13.77 53.57 47.90
CA ASN A 286 -13.35 54.25 46.67
C ASN A 286 -14.45 55.10 46.03
N VAL A 287 -15.70 54.95 46.45
CA VAL A 287 -16.85 55.68 45.90
C VAL A 287 -17.46 56.58 46.99
N PRO A 288 -17.12 57.88 47.01
CA PRO A 288 -17.56 58.79 48.08
C PRO A 288 -19.03 59.22 47.96
N SER A 289 -19.69 58.95 46.83
CA SER A 289 -21.11 59.25 46.58
C SER A 289 -22.01 58.02 46.63
N ASP A 290 -23.30 58.25 46.89
CA ASP A 290 -24.35 57.23 46.85
C ASP A 290 -24.77 56.82 45.42
N SER A 291 -24.09 57.33 44.39
CA SER A 291 -24.25 56.93 42.98
C SER A 291 -22.89 56.54 42.39
N LEU A 292 -22.86 55.46 41.61
CA LEU A 292 -21.68 54.93 40.91
C LEU A 292 -21.98 54.88 39.40
N GLU A 293 -21.29 55.71 38.60
CA GLU A 293 -21.40 55.66 37.15
C GLU A 293 -20.54 54.54 36.55
N CYS A 294 -21.13 53.69 35.71
CA CYS A 294 -20.42 52.63 35.01
C CYS A 294 -19.49 53.24 33.94
N PRO A 295 -18.17 53.01 34.02
CA PRO A 295 -17.21 53.62 33.09
C PRO A 295 -17.29 53.06 31.66
N LEU A 296 -18.00 51.94 31.45
CA LEU A 296 -18.13 51.29 30.14
C LEU A 296 -19.36 51.74 29.37
N CYS A 297 -20.48 51.98 30.05
CA CYS A 297 -21.76 52.29 29.41
C CYS A 297 -22.43 53.58 29.91
N GLY A 298 -21.86 54.24 30.93
CA GLY A 298 -22.39 55.49 31.50
C GLY A 298 -23.69 55.33 32.31
N THR A 299 -24.05 54.09 32.70
CA THR A 299 -25.24 53.85 33.55
C THR A 299 -24.91 54.21 35.00
N GLU A 300 -25.77 54.98 35.68
CA GLU A 300 -25.65 55.24 37.12
C GLU A 300 -26.29 54.11 37.94
N HIS A 301 -25.50 53.52 38.83
CA HIS A 301 -25.89 52.48 39.77
C HIS A 301 -26.07 53.05 41.18
N ASP A 302 -27.09 52.56 41.89
CA ASP A 302 -27.33 52.91 43.30
C ASP A 302 -26.24 52.34 44.21
N ASN A 303 -25.52 53.22 44.89
CA ASN A 303 -24.47 52.90 45.85
C ASN A 303 -24.82 53.38 47.26
N SER A 304 -26.11 53.51 47.57
CA SER A 304 -26.60 53.83 48.90
C SER A 304 -26.26 52.75 49.92
N LEU A 305 -26.35 53.09 51.22
CA LEU A 305 -26.10 52.14 52.32
C LEU A 305 -26.95 50.87 52.23
N LEU A 306 -28.18 50.95 51.72
CA LEU A 306 -29.07 49.80 51.52
C LEU A 306 -28.53 48.85 50.44
N SER A 307 -28.08 49.41 49.32
CA SER A 307 -27.46 48.65 48.22
C SER A 307 -26.19 47.94 48.70
N ARG A 308 -25.32 48.64 49.45
CA ARG A 308 -24.10 48.08 50.03
C ARG A 308 -24.39 46.99 51.08
N ALA A 309 -25.40 47.17 51.92
CA ALA A 309 -25.84 46.14 52.88
C ALA A 309 -26.40 44.89 52.19
N GLY A 310 -27.01 45.05 51.00
CA GLY A 310 -27.43 43.94 50.14
C GLY A 310 -26.26 43.04 49.74
N LEU A 311 -25.12 43.63 49.33
CA LEU A 311 -23.91 42.86 48.99
C LEU A 311 -23.43 41.99 50.15
N LEU A 312 -23.45 42.51 51.38
CA LEU A 312 -23.07 41.74 52.57
C LEU A 312 -24.06 40.62 52.89
N ALA A 313 -25.36 40.85 52.71
CA ALA A 313 -26.38 39.82 52.91
C ALA A 313 -26.26 38.69 51.88
N ASP A 314 -26.01 39.02 50.62
CA ASP A 314 -25.79 38.05 49.56
C ASP A 314 -24.50 37.25 49.80
N LYS A 315 -23.43 37.92 50.26
CA LYS A 315 -22.19 37.26 50.71
C LYS A 315 -22.47 36.24 51.81
N GLU A 316 -23.19 36.63 52.87
CA GLU A 316 -23.50 35.72 53.99
C GLU A 316 -24.31 34.51 53.50
N GLY A 317 -25.26 34.72 52.57
CA GLY A 317 -26.01 33.63 51.93
C GLY A 317 -25.12 32.64 51.18
N LEU A 318 -24.15 33.15 50.40
CA LEU A 318 -23.19 32.32 49.68
C LEU A 318 -22.23 31.57 50.62
N GLU A 319 -21.80 32.19 51.72
CA GLU A 319 -20.95 31.53 52.74
C GLU A 319 -21.70 30.38 53.44
N GLN A 320 -22.99 30.55 53.74
CA GLN A 320 -23.82 29.47 54.29
C GLN A 320 -23.97 28.32 53.29
N GLN A 321 -24.20 28.63 52.01
CA GLN A 321 -24.29 27.62 50.95
C GLN A 321 -22.96 26.86 50.79
N ALA A 322 -21.83 27.58 50.77
CA ALA A 322 -20.49 26.97 50.71
C ALA A 322 -20.27 26.01 51.88
N ASN A 323 -20.63 26.39 53.11
CA ASN A 323 -20.52 25.52 54.28
C ASN A 323 -21.42 24.27 54.18
N SER A 324 -22.64 24.39 53.63
CA SER A 324 -23.52 23.23 53.39
C SER A 324 -22.90 22.26 52.38
N ILE A 325 -22.35 22.77 51.28
CA ILE A 325 -21.68 21.95 50.26
C ILE A 325 -20.45 21.26 50.84
N LYS A 326 -19.68 21.96 51.68
CA LYS A 326 -18.51 21.39 52.38
C LYS A 326 -18.88 20.20 53.25
N ASN A 327 -20.01 20.25 53.97
CA ASN A 327 -20.48 19.12 54.77
C ASN A 327 -20.92 17.93 53.89
N ALA A 328 -21.55 18.19 52.74
CA ALA A 328 -21.90 17.14 51.78
C ALA A 328 -20.66 16.45 51.19
N LEU A 329 -19.60 17.22 50.88
CA LEU A 329 -18.32 16.69 50.42
C LEU A 329 -17.68 15.73 51.43
N VAL A 330 -17.75 16.03 52.73
CA VAL A 330 -17.22 15.14 53.79
C VAL A 330 -17.87 13.75 53.73
N GLU A 331 -19.20 13.69 53.58
CA GLU A 331 -19.92 12.41 53.49
C GLU A 331 -19.56 11.66 52.20
N LYS A 332 -19.41 12.37 51.08
CA LYS A 332 -19.03 11.78 49.79
C LYS A 332 -17.60 11.20 49.82
N TYR A 333 -16.66 11.88 50.48
CA TYR A 333 -15.33 11.32 50.69
C TYR A 333 -15.34 10.08 51.58
N ARG A 334 -16.23 9.99 52.58
CA ARG A 334 -16.39 8.76 53.38
C ARG A 334 -16.87 7.59 52.53
N GLN A 335 -17.88 7.81 51.68
CA GLN A 335 -18.38 6.79 50.75
C GLN A 335 -17.30 6.30 49.77
N ARG A 336 -16.38 7.18 49.37
CA ARG A 336 -15.27 6.84 48.49
C ARG A 336 -14.27 5.90 49.18
N GLU A 337 -14.03 6.11 50.48
CA GLU A 337 -13.14 5.25 51.27
C GLU A 337 -13.74 3.85 51.48
N GLU A 338 -15.04 3.77 51.79
CA GLU A 338 -15.76 2.49 51.92
C GLU A 338 -15.69 1.68 50.61
N LEU A 339 -15.90 2.33 49.47
CA LEU A 339 -15.83 1.70 48.15
C LEU A 339 -14.40 1.23 47.80
N ALA A 340 -13.38 1.96 48.24
CA ALA A 340 -11.98 1.57 48.01
C ALA A 340 -11.62 0.27 48.76
N GLN A 341 -12.13 0.09 49.98
CA GLN A 341 -11.95 -1.14 50.76
C GLN A 341 -12.66 -2.34 50.10
N GLU A 342 -13.85 -2.14 49.55
CA GLU A 342 -14.56 -3.19 48.79
C GLU A 342 -13.76 -3.62 47.54
N LEU A 343 -13.18 -2.65 46.80
CA LEU A 343 -12.34 -2.95 45.64
C LEU A 343 -11.08 -3.74 46.00
N GLU A 344 -10.43 -3.41 47.13
CA GLU A 344 -9.25 -4.13 47.62
C GLU A 344 -9.58 -5.58 48.00
N PHE A 345 -10.73 -5.80 48.64
CA PHE A 345 -11.19 -7.16 48.97
C PHE A 345 -11.40 -8.01 47.71
N VAL A 346 -12.09 -7.48 46.70
CA VAL A 346 -12.33 -8.20 45.43
C VAL A 346 -11.02 -8.51 44.70
N ALA A 347 -10.06 -7.58 44.72
CA ALA A 347 -8.74 -7.81 44.15
C ALA A 347 -8.01 -8.97 44.84
N SER A 348 -8.07 -9.05 46.17
CA SER A 348 -7.42 -10.14 46.93
C SER A 348 -8.01 -11.52 46.65
N GLU A 349 -9.33 -11.62 46.45
CA GLU A 349 -9.99 -12.90 46.12
C GLU A 349 -9.65 -13.37 44.69
N ILE A 350 -9.54 -12.45 43.73
CA ILE A 350 -9.06 -12.75 42.37
C ILE A 350 -7.60 -13.25 42.42
N GLU A 351 -6.75 -12.61 43.23
CA GLU A 351 -5.36 -13.02 43.41
C GLU A 351 -5.25 -14.42 44.02
N ARG A 352 -6.07 -14.75 45.03
CA ARG A 352 -6.15 -16.10 45.60
C ARG A 352 -6.49 -17.17 44.56
N ILE A 353 -7.45 -16.89 43.67
CA ILE A 353 -7.82 -17.81 42.59
C ILE A 353 -6.65 -17.98 41.62
N ASN A 354 -5.98 -16.88 41.25
CA ASN A 354 -4.80 -16.95 40.39
C ASN A 354 -3.66 -17.75 41.03
N GLU A 355 -3.39 -17.58 42.33
CA GLU A 355 -2.37 -18.35 43.04
C GLU A 355 -2.65 -19.86 43.07
N LYS A 356 -3.93 -20.26 43.14
CA LYS A 356 -4.34 -21.66 43.16
C LYS A 356 -4.09 -22.37 41.82
N TYR A 357 -4.12 -21.64 40.70
CA TYR A 357 -4.11 -22.23 39.36
C TYR A 357 -2.97 -21.76 38.43
N ILE A 358 -2.24 -20.69 38.77
CA ILE A 358 -1.32 -19.98 37.86
C ILE A 358 0.03 -19.60 38.55
N LYS A 359 0.57 -20.43 39.47
CA LYS A 359 1.91 -20.14 40.03
C LYS A 359 3.05 -20.52 39.07
N ASP A 360 3.72 -19.50 38.52
CA ASP A 360 5.03 -19.60 37.85
C ASP A 360 6.18 -19.51 38.88
N ASP A 361 6.45 -20.55 39.66
CA ASP A 361 7.69 -20.61 40.47
C ASP A 361 8.66 -21.69 39.93
N PRO A 362 9.87 -21.32 39.46
CA PRO A 362 10.86 -22.27 38.94
C PRO A 362 11.52 -23.17 39.99
N SER A 363 11.22 -23.01 41.29
CA SER A 363 12.17 -23.39 42.34
C SER A 363 11.71 -24.32 43.47
N GLU A 364 10.47 -24.80 43.50
CA GLU A 364 10.06 -25.89 44.41
C GLU A 364 9.26 -26.98 43.67
N GLU A 365 9.33 -28.21 44.18
CA GLU A 365 8.69 -29.40 43.62
C GLU A 365 7.24 -29.09 43.19
N LYS A 366 7.04 -28.94 41.88
CA LYS A 366 5.71 -28.81 41.27
C LYS A 366 4.85 -29.95 41.80
N SER A 367 3.69 -29.66 42.36
CA SER A 367 2.77 -30.73 42.73
C SER A 367 2.47 -31.59 41.49
N ASP A 368 2.33 -32.90 41.66
CA ASP A 368 2.00 -33.82 40.56
C ASP A 368 0.78 -33.33 39.74
N THR A 369 -0.14 -32.61 40.39
CA THR A 369 -1.34 -32.03 39.80
C THR A 369 -1.05 -30.83 38.89
N GLN A 370 -0.13 -29.93 39.25
CA GLN A 370 0.20 -28.76 38.46
C GLN A 370 0.99 -29.13 37.19
N CYS A 371 1.92 -30.07 37.33
CA CYS A 371 2.66 -30.63 36.20
C CYS A 371 1.72 -31.36 35.21
N ALA A 372 0.79 -32.18 35.73
CA ALA A 372 -0.21 -32.86 34.90
C ALA A 372 -1.13 -31.90 34.15
N PHE A 373 -1.53 -30.79 34.77
CA PHE A 373 -2.39 -29.76 34.15
C PHE A 373 -1.65 -29.02 33.01
N GLU A 374 -0.44 -28.53 33.25
CA GLU A 374 0.38 -27.86 32.22
C GLU A 374 0.64 -28.78 31.02
N HIS A 375 0.98 -30.05 31.28
CA HIS A 375 1.21 -31.04 30.22
C HIS A 375 -0.07 -31.39 29.45
N ALA A 376 -1.21 -31.52 30.14
CA ALA A 376 -2.50 -31.74 29.48
C ALA A 376 -2.87 -30.55 28.58
N LEU A 377 -2.72 -29.32 29.08
CA LEU A 377 -3.01 -28.09 28.36
C LEU A 377 -2.11 -27.92 27.14
N TYR A 378 -0.82 -28.23 27.27
CA TYR A 378 0.13 -28.25 26.16
C TYR A 378 -0.28 -29.29 25.10
N SER A 379 -0.61 -30.52 25.50
CA SER A 379 -0.96 -31.59 24.56
C SER A 379 -2.25 -31.32 23.76
N VAL A 380 -3.27 -30.75 24.41
CA VAL A 380 -4.54 -30.38 23.76
C VAL A 380 -4.33 -29.17 22.85
N SER A 381 -3.57 -28.18 23.30
CA SER A 381 -3.20 -27.01 22.49
C SER A 381 -2.42 -27.43 21.24
N GLN A 382 -1.43 -28.32 21.39
CA GLN A 382 -0.64 -28.85 20.27
C GLN A 382 -1.51 -29.62 19.28
N LYS A 383 -2.44 -30.48 19.74
CA LYS A 383 -3.39 -31.19 18.86
C LYS A 383 -4.29 -30.23 18.07
N LYS A 384 -4.84 -29.21 18.73
CA LYS A 384 -5.71 -28.21 18.09
C LYS A 384 -4.94 -27.36 17.08
N VAL A 385 -3.75 -26.88 17.45
CA VAL A 385 -2.86 -26.13 16.56
C VAL A 385 -2.45 -26.98 15.36
N ASN A 386 -2.01 -28.22 15.56
CA ASN A 386 -1.63 -29.13 14.48
C ASN A 386 -2.80 -29.37 13.52
N SER A 387 -4.02 -29.61 14.02
CA SER A 387 -5.19 -29.81 13.15
C SER A 387 -5.50 -28.59 12.28
N SER A 388 -5.43 -27.38 12.84
CA SER A 388 -5.68 -26.13 12.11
C SER A 388 -4.57 -25.81 11.10
N VAL A 389 -3.31 -26.07 11.47
CA VAL A 389 -2.14 -25.86 10.61
C VAL A 389 -2.14 -26.84 9.43
N LEU A 390 -2.52 -28.10 9.65
CA LEU A 390 -2.68 -29.11 8.59
C LEU A 390 -3.77 -28.72 7.59
N GLN A 391 -4.92 -28.23 8.07
CA GLN A 391 -5.99 -27.73 7.18
C GLN A 391 -5.51 -26.55 6.31
N LYS A 392 -4.75 -25.61 6.87
CA LYS A 392 -4.15 -24.51 6.10
C LYS A 392 -3.14 -25.02 5.05
N LYS A 393 -2.33 -26.02 5.41
CA LYS A 393 -1.39 -26.65 4.46
C LYS A 393 -2.13 -27.30 3.29
N GLU A 394 -3.17 -28.08 3.55
CA GLU A 394 -4.01 -28.69 2.51
C GLU A 394 -4.67 -27.63 1.61
N HIS A 395 -5.13 -26.53 2.20
CA HIS A 395 -5.70 -25.42 1.44
C HIS A 395 -4.70 -24.83 0.44
N PHE A 396 -3.47 -24.52 0.87
CA PHE A 396 -2.43 -24.01 -0.04
C PHE A 396 -1.98 -25.05 -1.08
N GLN A 397 -1.96 -26.34 -0.73
CA GLN A 397 -1.69 -27.42 -1.70
C GLN A 397 -2.77 -27.47 -2.79
N LEU A 398 -4.05 -27.36 -2.42
CA LEU A 398 -5.16 -27.29 -3.37
C LEU A 398 -5.07 -26.05 -4.27
N GLN A 399 -4.70 -24.89 -3.71
CA GLN A 399 -4.47 -23.67 -4.51
C GLN A 399 -3.35 -23.85 -5.54
N SER A 400 -2.21 -24.41 -5.13
CA SER A 400 -1.07 -24.70 -6.03
C SER A 400 -1.49 -25.66 -7.15
N GLN A 401 -2.22 -26.74 -6.82
CA GLN A 401 -2.71 -27.70 -7.81
C GLN A 401 -3.71 -27.07 -8.79
N LYS A 402 -4.65 -26.26 -8.29
CA LYS A 402 -5.61 -25.53 -9.13
C LYS A 402 -4.92 -24.57 -10.10
N ALA A 403 -3.90 -23.84 -9.64
CA ALA A 403 -3.11 -22.96 -10.48
C ALA A 403 -2.37 -23.73 -11.59
N LYS A 404 -1.80 -24.90 -11.28
CA LYS A 404 -1.18 -25.80 -12.27
C LYS A 404 -2.17 -26.29 -13.33
N ASP A 405 -3.37 -26.66 -12.91
CA ASP A 405 -4.39 -27.17 -13.83
C ASP A 405 -4.94 -26.05 -14.73
N ASN A 406 -5.17 -24.85 -14.19
CA ASN A 406 -5.48 -23.66 -14.97
C ASN A 406 -4.41 -23.38 -16.04
N GLN A 407 -3.12 -23.41 -15.67
CA GLN A 407 -2.03 -23.24 -16.64
C GLN A 407 -2.08 -24.28 -17.78
N LYS A 408 -2.42 -25.53 -17.48
CA LYS A 408 -2.55 -26.58 -18.52
C LYS A 408 -3.71 -26.27 -19.45
N ASP A 409 -4.84 -25.82 -18.93
CA ASP A 409 -6.01 -25.52 -19.72
C ASP A 409 -5.79 -24.28 -20.61
N ILE A 410 -5.21 -23.20 -20.06
CA ILE A 410 -4.84 -22.02 -20.83
C ILE A 410 -3.83 -22.39 -21.95
N LYS A 411 -2.84 -23.25 -21.67
CA LYS A 411 -1.91 -23.76 -22.70
C LYS A 411 -2.61 -24.60 -23.78
N LYS A 412 -3.67 -25.35 -23.44
CA LYS A 412 -4.48 -26.07 -24.44
C LYS A 412 -5.24 -25.07 -25.31
N GLU A 413 -5.79 -24.01 -24.74
CA GLU A 413 -6.46 -22.94 -25.49
C GLU A 413 -5.49 -22.20 -26.42
N GLN A 414 -4.30 -21.87 -25.94
CA GLN A 414 -3.25 -21.23 -26.71
C GLN A 414 -2.86 -22.05 -27.95
N ARG A 415 -2.81 -23.39 -27.82
CA ARG A 415 -2.57 -24.31 -28.95
C ARG A 415 -3.71 -24.36 -29.96
N LYS A 416 -4.95 -24.07 -29.54
CA LYS A 416 -6.14 -24.04 -30.39
C LYS A 416 -6.30 -22.74 -31.17
N LEU A 417 -5.57 -21.67 -30.80
CA LEU A 417 -5.66 -20.36 -31.47
C LEU A 417 -5.29 -20.40 -32.95
N LEU A 418 -4.40 -21.32 -33.36
CA LEU A 418 -4.03 -21.54 -34.75
C LEU A 418 -4.57 -22.88 -35.22
N LYS A 419 -5.58 -22.86 -36.10
CA LYS A 419 -6.06 -24.07 -36.76
C LYS A 419 -5.00 -24.56 -37.76
N LYS A 420 -4.99 -25.86 -38.02
CA LYS A 420 -4.05 -26.49 -38.96
C LYS A 420 -4.08 -25.82 -40.34
N LYS A 421 -5.28 -25.47 -40.82
CA LYS A 421 -5.49 -24.76 -42.10
C LYS A 421 -4.79 -23.39 -42.13
N ASP A 422 -4.99 -22.57 -41.10
CA ASP A 422 -4.36 -21.25 -41.01
C ASP A 422 -2.82 -21.36 -40.97
N LYS A 423 -2.32 -22.39 -40.29
CA LYS A 423 -0.88 -22.69 -40.26
C LYS A 423 -0.34 -23.09 -41.64
N ASP A 424 -1.09 -23.89 -42.39
CA ASP A 424 -0.72 -24.33 -43.73
C ASP A 424 -0.76 -23.16 -44.73
N ASP A 425 -1.73 -22.24 -44.62
CA ASP A 425 -1.82 -21.02 -45.42
C ASP A 425 -0.64 -20.06 -45.12
N LEU A 426 -0.28 -19.89 -43.84
CA LEU A 426 0.89 -19.10 -43.42
C LEU A 426 2.20 -19.73 -43.90
N ASN A 427 2.33 -21.05 -43.84
CA ASN A 427 3.49 -21.78 -44.35
C ASN A 427 3.61 -21.65 -45.88
N GLY A 428 2.50 -21.68 -46.60
CA GLY A 428 2.47 -21.50 -48.06
C GLY A 428 2.89 -20.08 -48.46
N THR A 429 2.42 -19.08 -47.73
CA THR A 429 2.77 -17.66 -47.96
C THR A 429 4.25 -17.41 -47.66
N ALA A 430 4.78 -17.96 -46.56
CA ALA A 430 6.19 -17.81 -46.18
C ALA A 430 7.18 -18.51 -47.14
N ARG A 431 6.73 -19.47 -47.95
CA ARG A 431 7.54 -20.12 -49.00
C ARG A 431 7.55 -19.35 -50.33
N ALA A 432 6.63 -18.41 -50.50
CA ALA A 432 6.51 -17.59 -51.71
C ALA A 432 7.32 -16.28 -51.64
N PHE A 433 7.79 -15.92 -50.45
CA PHE A 433 8.80 -14.88 -50.19
C PHE A 433 10.18 -15.54 -50.04
#